data_AF-R6YGS8-F1
#
_entry.id   AF-R6YGS8-F1
#
_cell.length_a   1.000
_cell.length_b   1.000
_cell.length_c   1.000
_cell.angle_alpha   90.00
_cell.angle_beta   90.00
_cell.angle_gamma   90.00
#
_symmetry.space_group_name_H-M   'P 1'
#
loop_
_entity.id
_entity.type
_entity.pdbx_description
1 polymer ?
#
loop_
_entity_poly.entity_id
_entity_poly.type
_entity_poly.pdbx_seq_one_letter_code
_entity_poly.pdbx_strand_id
1 'polypeptide(L)'
;MGAMMAACSDNGLNEQTGWMENEALQLTASISETIQTRANEPASGTYYFSYVKNGAGNSTYSTVGVVFNDGDAAPNLTWGGINKSSSLFVLDNVNVTDQEKLTVTLPETFVAGAAPANPGEGNDLLWDTVKVANVISAPLSPVHFVLEHRMSMLTFDISSRNSEIDGLLKSGKVSVQLSNVVVKPTTFNRSNGTVSISDDKNNTCKLGGAYVSSDTEVPGGYITDNWIFPPQKFGSERPVLSITLERTIDDVTTTKKTFKGVLPESMLYGGEYRSLEFISGCHLTVTVVLGNWDNLEVYFRPVLVEKWDELDLKDLNVNQIGVYTANELEELVGAYNDNPGKTNLTLWKYGIFSDSKWTFYLWKNLTINDASKIFDNTTNPTKLNFTTKAGYTFTFQSNRHTITYDNKEYNINQKGTLTEKTNP
;
A
#
# COMPACT_ATOMS: atom_id res chain seq x y z
N MET A 1 -11.41 -22.43 -6.37
CA MET A 1 -11.74 -21.75 -5.11
C MET A 1 -10.51 -20.98 -4.69
N GLY A 2 -10.66 -19.66 -4.53
CA GLY A 2 -9.65 -18.73 -4.98
C GLY A 2 -9.54 -17.45 -4.17
N ALA A 3 -8.30 -16.99 -3.95
CA ALA A 3 -8.07 -15.62 -3.51
C ALA A 3 -8.34 -14.67 -4.69
N MET A 4 -9.15 -13.64 -4.48
CA MET A 4 -9.44 -12.61 -5.47
C MET A 4 -8.92 -11.29 -4.94
N MET A 5 -7.91 -10.72 -5.60
CA MET A 5 -7.55 -9.31 -5.38
C MET A 5 -8.39 -8.44 -6.32
N ALA A 6 -8.93 -7.36 -5.80
CA ALA A 6 -9.72 -6.38 -6.54
C ALA A 6 -9.10 -5.00 -6.27
N ALA A 7 -9.11 -4.03 -7.17
CA ALA A 7 -8.66 -2.66 -6.85
C ALA A 7 -9.88 -1.76 -7.02
N CYS A 8 -10.38 -1.14 -5.94
CA CYS A 8 -11.54 -0.25 -5.98
C CYS A 8 -11.07 1.19 -5.77
N SER A 9 -11.63 2.19 -6.44
CA SER A 9 -11.55 3.59 -5.97
C SER A 9 -12.78 3.94 -5.12
N ASP A 10 -12.69 4.92 -4.21
CA ASP A 10 -13.67 5.26 -3.16
C ASP A 10 -15.04 5.75 -3.67
N ASN A 11 -15.35 5.66 -4.97
CA ASN A 11 -16.66 6.00 -5.47
C ASN A 11 -17.66 4.88 -5.18
N GLY A 12 -18.14 4.89 -3.94
CA GLY A 12 -19.35 4.21 -3.54
C GLY A 12 -20.49 4.58 -4.49
N LEU A 13 -21.31 3.58 -4.80
CA LEU A 13 -22.61 3.74 -5.43
C LEU A 13 -23.46 4.70 -4.57
N ASN A 14 -23.38 6.00 -4.84
CA ASN A 14 -24.43 7.01 -4.69
C ASN A 14 -23.92 8.37 -5.22
N GLU A 15 -24.40 8.71 -6.42
CA GLU A 15 -24.56 10.08 -6.94
C GLU A 15 -23.48 11.13 -6.59
N GLN A 16 -22.39 11.22 -7.37
CA GLN A 16 -21.87 12.52 -7.83
C GLN A 16 -20.83 12.36 -8.95
N THR A 17 -21.02 13.16 -10.00
CA THR A 17 -20.15 13.28 -11.17
C THR A 17 -18.94 14.14 -10.84
N GLY A 18 -17.73 13.57 -10.88
CA GLY A 18 -16.49 14.34 -10.86
C GLY A 18 -15.30 13.49 -10.41
N TRP A 19 -14.44 13.11 -11.35
CA TRP A 19 -13.09 12.66 -11.04
C TRP A 19 -12.32 13.81 -10.34
N MET A 20 -11.64 13.51 -9.23
CA MET A 20 -10.70 14.44 -8.57
C MET A 20 -9.28 13.90 -8.72
N GLU A 21 -8.39 14.69 -9.34
CA GLU A 21 -7.03 14.32 -9.82
C GLU A 21 -6.01 13.95 -8.71
N ASN A 22 -6.41 13.90 -7.43
CA ASN A 22 -5.50 13.78 -6.28
C ASN A 22 -5.73 12.53 -5.39
N GLU A 23 -6.45 11.51 -5.87
CA GLU A 23 -6.77 10.33 -5.04
C GLU A 23 -5.75 9.18 -5.21
N ALA A 24 -5.28 8.65 -4.07
CA ALA A 24 -4.32 7.55 -3.99
C ALA A 24 -4.86 6.22 -4.57
N LEU A 25 -3.97 5.47 -5.22
CA LEU A 25 -4.19 4.11 -5.72
C LEU A 25 -4.61 3.17 -4.59
N GLN A 26 -5.67 2.40 -4.82
CA GLN A 26 -6.24 1.44 -3.89
C GLN A 26 -6.13 0.02 -4.42
N LEU A 27 -5.57 -0.89 -3.63
CA LEU A 27 -5.47 -2.32 -3.94
C LEU A 27 -6.13 -3.12 -2.81
N THR A 28 -7.07 -3.98 -3.16
CA THR A 28 -7.82 -4.83 -2.23
C THR A 28 -7.52 -6.30 -2.51
N ALA A 29 -7.49 -7.12 -1.46
CA ALA A 29 -7.29 -8.57 -1.56
C ALA A 29 -8.32 -9.30 -0.70
N SER A 30 -9.28 -9.98 -1.34
CA SER A 30 -10.24 -10.88 -0.69
C SER A 30 -9.73 -12.31 -0.76
N ILE A 31 -9.46 -12.93 0.40
CA ILE A 31 -9.25 -14.39 0.48
C ILE A 31 -10.60 -15.02 0.88
N SER A 32 -11.41 -15.36 -0.13
CA SER A 32 -12.70 -16.01 0.06
C SER A 32 -12.68 -17.43 -0.50
N GLU A 33 -13.12 -18.42 0.28
CA GLU A 33 -13.26 -19.79 -0.22
C GLU A 33 -14.48 -19.96 -1.13
N THR A 34 -15.37 -18.95 -1.21
CA THR A 34 -16.75 -19.12 -1.74
C THR A 34 -17.32 -17.94 -2.54
N ILE A 35 -16.73 -16.73 -2.52
CA ILE A 35 -17.26 -15.53 -3.20
C ILE A 35 -16.20 -14.91 -4.10
N GLN A 36 -16.55 -14.64 -5.36
CA GLN A 36 -15.80 -13.70 -6.21
C GLN A 36 -16.23 -12.27 -5.88
N THR A 37 -15.33 -11.43 -5.35
CA THR A 37 -15.57 -9.99 -5.17
C THR A 37 -15.04 -9.19 -6.35
N ARG A 38 -15.92 -8.71 -7.23
CA ARG A 38 -15.56 -7.73 -8.27
C ARG A 38 -15.38 -6.35 -7.64
N ALA A 39 -14.29 -5.67 -7.97
CA ALA A 39 -14.19 -4.22 -7.87
C ALA A 39 -14.68 -3.57 -9.18
N ASN A 40 -15.18 -2.33 -9.09
CA ASN A 40 -15.30 -1.48 -10.29
C ASN A 40 -13.90 -1.02 -10.70
N GLU A 41 -13.72 -0.90 -12.02
CA GLU A 41 -12.48 -0.99 -12.79
C GLU A 41 -11.16 -0.60 -12.08
N PRO A 42 -10.16 -1.52 -12.05
CA PRO A 42 -8.86 -1.29 -11.43
C PRO A 42 -8.04 -0.25 -12.21
N ALA A 43 -7.14 0.47 -11.53
CA ALA A 43 -6.06 1.16 -12.24
C ALA A 43 -5.19 0.12 -12.96
N SER A 44 -4.90 0.36 -14.24
CA SER A 44 -4.08 -0.54 -15.06
C SER A 44 -2.70 -0.75 -14.43
N GLY A 45 -2.39 -1.98 -14.02
CA GLY A 45 -1.14 -2.34 -13.34
C GLY A 45 -1.08 -3.83 -12.98
N THR A 46 0.08 -4.33 -12.56
CA THR A 46 0.24 -5.75 -12.17
C THR A 46 0.83 -5.87 -10.78
N TYR A 47 0.16 -6.60 -9.88
CA TYR A 47 0.52 -6.73 -8.46
C TYR A 47 0.66 -8.21 -8.05
N TYR A 48 1.52 -8.50 -7.07
CA TYR A 48 1.97 -9.86 -6.76
C TYR A 48 1.76 -10.23 -5.30
N PHE A 49 0.76 -11.06 -5.02
CA PHE A 49 0.54 -11.62 -3.69
C PHE A 49 1.38 -12.87 -3.47
N SER A 50 2.01 -13.02 -2.30
CA SER A 50 2.87 -14.17 -2.01
C SER A 50 2.62 -14.75 -0.62
N TYR A 51 2.78 -16.07 -0.48
CA TYR A 51 2.73 -16.77 0.80
C TYR A 51 3.83 -17.85 0.87
N VAL A 52 4.24 -18.22 2.08
CA VAL A 52 5.32 -19.19 2.34
C VAL A 52 4.72 -20.55 2.76
N LYS A 53 5.01 -21.61 2.01
CA LYS A 53 4.64 -22.98 2.36
C LYS A 53 5.83 -23.68 3.03
N ASN A 54 5.79 -23.81 4.36
CA ASN A 54 6.77 -24.62 5.09
C ASN A 54 6.45 -26.13 4.96
N GLY A 55 7.27 -26.86 4.21
CA GLY A 55 7.37 -28.32 4.25
C GLY A 55 8.60 -28.75 5.05
N ALA A 56 8.61 -29.97 5.60
CA ALA A 56 9.72 -30.49 6.38
C ALA A 56 11.05 -30.43 5.59
N GLY A 57 11.88 -29.42 5.88
CA GLY A 57 13.23 -29.26 5.34
C GLY A 57 13.43 -28.26 4.21
N ASN A 58 12.38 -27.66 3.62
CA ASN A 58 12.49 -26.60 2.61
C ASN A 58 11.30 -25.63 2.69
N SER A 59 11.61 -24.32 2.71
CA SER A 59 10.61 -23.23 2.63
C SER A 59 10.34 -22.93 1.16
N THR A 60 9.19 -23.34 0.62
CA THR A 60 8.78 -22.98 -0.75
C THR A 60 7.94 -21.70 -0.71
N TYR A 61 8.42 -20.66 -1.38
CA TYR A 61 7.66 -19.44 -1.64
C TYR A 61 6.65 -19.75 -2.76
N SER A 62 5.44 -19.22 -2.69
CA SER A 62 4.48 -19.31 -3.79
C SER A 62 3.85 -17.94 -3.97
N THR A 63 4.23 -17.27 -5.05
CA THR A 63 3.61 -16.04 -5.54
C THR A 63 2.42 -16.44 -6.40
N VAL A 64 1.36 -15.66 -6.39
CA VAL A 64 0.27 -15.77 -7.34
C VAL A 64 0.19 -14.43 -8.05
N GLY A 65 0.61 -14.40 -9.31
CA GLY A 65 0.47 -13.23 -10.16
C GLY A 65 -1.02 -12.95 -10.39
N VAL A 66 -1.46 -11.74 -10.12
CA VAL A 66 -2.82 -11.28 -10.43
C VAL A 66 -2.71 -10.21 -11.49
N VAL A 67 -3.12 -10.57 -12.71
CA VAL A 67 -3.23 -9.65 -13.84
C VAL A 67 -4.63 -9.05 -13.80
N PHE A 68 -4.72 -7.73 -13.66
CA PHE A 68 -5.97 -7.00 -13.73
C PHE A 68 -6.28 -6.68 -15.20
N ASN A 69 -6.94 -7.62 -15.90
CA ASN A 69 -7.58 -7.36 -17.19
C ASN A 69 -9.09 -7.23 -16.96
N ASP A 70 -9.76 -6.38 -17.75
CA ASP A 70 -11.22 -6.28 -17.76
C ASP A 70 -11.85 -7.68 -17.85
N GLY A 71 -12.51 -8.07 -16.75
CA GLY A 71 -13.51 -9.13 -16.77
C GLY A 71 -13.10 -10.56 -16.43
N ASP A 72 -11.82 -10.92 -16.22
CA ASP A 72 -11.48 -12.29 -15.80
C ASP A 72 -10.13 -12.44 -15.08
N ALA A 73 -10.17 -12.76 -13.78
CA ALA A 73 -9.04 -13.36 -13.07
C ALA A 73 -9.52 -14.31 -11.97
N ALA A 74 -9.08 -15.57 -12.01
CA ALA A 74 -9.32 -16.56 -10.97
C ALA A 74 -8.01 -17.26 -10.57
N PRO A 75 -7.40 -16.89 -9.44
CA PRO A 75 -6.41 -17.72 -8.76
C PRO A 75 -7.04 -18.68 -7.75
N ASN A 76 -6.43 -19.84 -7.46
CA ASN A 76 -6.92 -20.85 -6.51
C ASN A 76 -6.10 -20.86 -5.18
N LEU A 77 -6.64 -20.32 -4.07
CA LEU A 77 -6.03 -20.29 -2.73
C LEU A 77 -7.14 -20.37 -1.66
N THR A 78 -6.97 -21.20 -0.61
CA THR A 78 -7.94 -21.40 0.49
C THR A 78 -7.30 -21.15 1.86
N TRP A 79 -8.08 -20.79 2.89
CA TRP A 79 -7.58 -20.57 4.26
C TRP A 79 -6.97 -21.85 4.83
N GLY A 80 -7.54 -23.01 4.51
CA GLY A 80 -6.96 -24.32 4.85
C GLY A 80 -5.56 -24.57 4.28
N GLY A 81 -5.16 -23.85 3.20
CA GLY A 81 -3.81 -23.91 2.62
C GLY A 81 -2.80 -22.91 3.20
N ILE A 82 -3.27 -21.85 3.87
CA ILE A 82 -2.45 -20.70 4.33
C ILE A 82 -2.30 -20.67 5.86
N ASN A 83 -3.20 -21.33 6.59
CA ASN A 83 -3.27 -21.35 8.06
C ASN A 83 -2.11 -22.14 8.71
N LYS A 84 -0.92 -21.55 8.66
CA LYS A 84 0.22 -21.90 9.51
C LYS A 84 0.63 -20.61 10.23
N SER A 85 0.77 -20.65 11.54
CA SER A 85 1.12 -19.48 12.38
C SER A 85 2.43 -18.78 11.99
N SER A 86 3.24 -19.39 11.11
CA SER A 86 4.49 -18.83 10.56
C SER A 86 4.33 -18.12 9.20
N SER A 87 3.13 -18.04 8.62
CA SER A 87 2.92 -17.45 7.29
C SER A 87 2.96 -15.91 7.32
N LEU A 88 3.39 -15.29 6.21
CA LEU A 88 3.49 -13.85 6.00
C LEU A 88 2.73 -13.49 4.71
N PHE A 89 1.89 -12.46 4.77
CA PHE A 89 1.37 -11.79 3.59
C PHE A 89 2.35 -10.70 3.17
N VAL A 90 2.56 -10.55 1.86
CA VAL A 90 3.48 -9.57 1.27
C VAL A 90 2.73 -8.79 0.19
N LEU A 91 2.88 -7.47 0.18
CA LEU A 91 2.41 -6.59 -0.89
C LEU A 91 3.57 -5.72 -1.39
N ASP A 92 3.77 -5.69 -2.72
CA ASP A 92 4.76 -4.84 -3.40
C ASP A 92 4.39 -4.61 -4.88
N ASN A 93 5.12 -3.70 -5.53
CA ASN A 93 4.96 -3.33 -6.94
C ASN A 93 6.03 -3.96 -7.86
N VAL A 94 6.67 -5.07 -7.48
CA VAL A 94 7.68 -5.74 -8.31
C VAL A 94 7.04 -6.80 -9.19
N ASN A 95 7.28 -6.74 -10.50
CA ASN A 95 6.84 -7.79 -11.42
C ASN A 95 7.61 -9.10 -11.21
N VAL A 96 6.96 -10.11 -10.63
CA VAL A 96 7.56 -11.42 -10.37
C VAL A 96 7.01 -12.49 -11.30
N THR A 97 7.81 -12.85 -12.32
CA THR A 97 7.51 -13.97 -13.22
C THR A 97 7.87 -15.34 -12.60
N ASP A 98 8.85 -15.38 -11.69
CA ASP A 98 9.30 -16.58 -10.99
C ASP A 98 8.70 -16.64 -9.58
N GLN A 99 7.56 -17.32 -9.48
CA GLN A 99 6.70 -17.29 -8.30
C GLN A 99 7.31 -17.99 -7.06
N GLU A 100 8.45 -18.66 -7.19
CA GLU A 100 9.05 -19.47 -6.11
C GLU A 100 10.21 -18.80 -5.36
N LYS A 101 10.53 -17.53 -5.65
CA LYS A 101 11.66 -16.83 -5.02
C LYS A 101 11.26 -15.66 -4.11
N LEU A 102 11.70 -15.75 -2.86
CA LEU A 102 11.64 -14.67 -1.86
C LEU A 102 12.48 -13.46 -2.25
N THR A 103 13.61 -13.70 -2.90
CA THR A 103 14.52 -12.68 -3.38
C THR A 103 14.44 -12.66 -4.90
N VAL A 104 14.02 -11.53 -5.44
CA VAL A 104 13.83 -11.34 -6.88
C VAL A 104 14.84 -10.34 -7.42
N THR A 105 15.28 -10.55 -8.66
CA THR A 105 16.10 -9.56 -9.36
C THR A 105 15.23 -8.36 -9.71
N LEU A 106 15.69 -7.16 -9.37
CA LEU A 106 14.96 -5.94 -9.73
C LEU A 106 15.22 -5.57 -11.20
N PRO A 107 14.18 -5.24 -11.98
CA PRO A 107 14.33 -4.80 -13.37
C PRO A 107 14.96 -3.39 -13.45
N GLU A 108 15.42 -3.03 -14.65
CA GLU A 108 16.05 -1.73 -14.94
C GLU A 108 15.14 -0.52 -14.64
N THR A 109 13.83 -0.71 -14.55
CA THR A 109 12.89 0.36 -14.18
C THR A 109 13.16 0.92 -12.79
N PHE A 110 13.80 0.14 -11.89
CA PHE A 110 14.19 0.57 -10.54
C PHE A 110 15.57 1.23 -10.45
N VAL A 111 16.26 1.45 -11.57
CA VAL A 111 17.51 2.21 -11.58
C VAL A 111 17.26 3.65 -11.13
N ALA A 112 18.23 4.23 -10.44
CA ALA A 112 18.15 5.58 -9.92
C ALA A 112 17.80 6.60 -11.01
N GLY A 113 16.90 7.52 -10.68
CA GLY A 113 16.29 8.44 -11.63
C GLY A 113 15.51 9.54 -10.93
N ALA A 114 14.97 10.48 -11.70
CA ALA A 114 14.01 11.44 -11.17
C ALA A 114 12.80 10.68 -10.57
N ALA A 115 12.26 11.21 -9.48
CA ALA A 115 11.06 10.65 -8.86
C ALA A 115 9.89 10.72 -9.85
N PRO A 116 9.07 9.67 -9.94
CA PRO A 116 7.86 9.69 -10.75
C PRO A 116 6.86 10.71 -10.18
N ALA A 117 5.90 11.13 -11.01
CA ALA A 117 4.81 11.99 -10.55
C ALA A 117 3.91 11.29 -9.52
N ASN A 118 3.73 9.97 -9.68
CA ASN A 118 2.91 9.14 -8.80
C ASN A 118 3.79 8.16 -8.00
N PRO A 119 3.59 8.02 -6.69
CA PRO A 119 4.22 7.00 -5.87
C PRO A 119 4.00 5.57 -6.40
N GLY A 120 5.00 4.71 -6.26
CA GLY A 120 4.95 3.31 -6.71
C GLY A 120 5.09 3.09 -8.22
N GLU A 121 5.36 4.13 -9.01
CA GLU A 121 5.70 3.99 -10.42
C GLU A 121 7.22 3.97 -10.65
N GLY A 122 7.63 3.45 -11.81
CA GLY A 122 9.02 3.54 -12.28
C GLY A 122 10.03 2.97 -11.30
N ASN A 123 10.77 3.87 -10.64
CA ASN A 123 11.85 3.55 -9.73
C ASN A 123 11.49 3.64 -8.24
N ASP A 124 10.23 3.89 -7.90
CA ASP A 124 9.75 3.90 -6.53
C ASP A 124 9.25 2.51 -6.11
N LEU A 125 9.96 1.85 -5.20
CA LEU A 125 9.62 0.52 -4.70
C LEU A 125 8.82 0.64 -3.40
N LEU A 126 7.59 0.15 -3.41
CA LEU A 126 6.69 0.11 -2.26
C LEU A 126 6.60 -1.30 -1.70
N TRP A 127 6.58 -1.45 -0.38
CA TRP A 127 6.45 -2.77 0.25
C TRP A 127 5.89 -2.72 1.66
N ASP A 128 5.11 -3.74 1.99
CA ASP A 128 4.77 -4.08 3.37
C ASP A 128 4.47 -5.57 3.57
N THR A 129 4.48 -6.01 4.83
CA THR A 129 4.15 -7.38 5.23
C THR A 129 3.27 -7.48 6.46
N VAL A 130 2.35 -8.44 6.42
CA VAL A 130 1.44 -8.75 7.54
C VAL A 130 1.61 -10.20 7.95
N LYS A 131 1.95 -10.44 9.22
CA LYS A 131 2.01 -11.80 9.77
C LYS A 131 0.62 -12.38 9.84
N VAL A 132 0.43 -13.58 9.28
CA VAL A 132 -0.87 -14.27 9.30
C VAL A 132 -1.35 -14.52 10.73
N ALA A 133 -0.44 -14.77 11.68
CA ALA A 133 -0.77 -14.90 13.10
C ALA A 133 -1.45 -13.67 13.71
N ASN A 134 -1.13 -12.46 13.22
CA ASN A 134 -1.79 -11.22 13.65
C ASN A 134 -3.24 -11.13 13.16
N VAL A 135 -3.60 -11.97 12.17
CA VAL A 135 -4.92 -12.06 11.54
C VAL A 135 -5.69 -13.30 12.04
N ILE A 136 -5.01 -14.37 12.49
CA ILE A 136 -5.63 -15.65 12.90
C ILE A 136 -6.51 -15.53 14.16
N SER A 137 -6.14 -14.70 15.14
CA SER A 137 -6.94 -14.52 16.37
C SER A 137 -8.13 -13.54 16.19
N ALA A 138 -8.18 -12.86 15.05
CA ALA A 138 -9.25 -11.95 14.65
C ALA A 138 -9.49 -12.16 13.15
N PRO A 139 -10.15 -13.26 12.74
CA PRO A 139 -10.30 -13.67 11.33
C PRO A 139 -11.11 -12.70 10.44
N LEU A 140 -11.33 -11.47 10.93
CA LEU A 140 -11.96 -10.30 10.31
C LEU A 140 -11.26 -8.98 10.54
N SER A 141 -10.08 -8.98 11.14
CA SER A 141 -9.24 -7.80 11.02
C SER A 141 -8.78 -7.72 9.57
N PRO A 142 -8.95 -6.56 8.90
CA PRO A 142 -8.39 -6.35 7.57
C PRO A 142 -6.91 -6.73 7.57
N VAL A 143 -6.42 -7.30 6.47
CA VAL A 143 -4.97 -7.41 6.28
C VAL A 143 -4.48 -6.01 5.93
N HIS A 144 -4.11 -5.25 6.96
CA HIS A 144 -3.67 -3.87 6.83
C HIS A 144 -2.23 -3.82 6.34
N PHE A 145 -2.03 -3.31 5.12
CA PHE A 145 -0.70 -2.98 4.64
C PHE A 145 -0.43 -1.48 4.79
N VAL A 146 0.67 -1.11 5.44
CA VAL A 146 1.23 0.25 5.47
C VAL A 146 2.43 0.25 4.55
N LEU A 147 2.19 0.58 3.27
CA LEU A 147 3.23 0.53 2.25
C LEU A 147 4.32 1.56 2.55
N GLU A 148 5.54 1.07 2.77
CA GLU A 148 6.71 1.91 2.99
C GLU A 148 7.55 1.96 1.70
N HIS A 149 8.11 3.12 1.42
CA HIS A 149 9.15 3.27 0.40
C HIS A 149 10.39 2.46 0.78
N ARG A 150 10.89 1.65 -0.14
CA ARG A 150 12.11 0.85 0.05
C ARG A 150 13.34 1.44 -0.62
N MET A 151 13.17 2.51 -1.38
CA MET A 151 14.24 3.32 -1.95
C MET A 151 14.53 4.54 -1.06
N SER A 152 15.48 5.38 -1.47
CA SER A 152 15.82 6.63 -0.77
C SER A 152 15.65 7.80 -1.73
N MET A 153 15.09 8.91 -1.25
CA MET A 153 14.94 10.13 -2.04
C MET A 153 16.02 11.15 -1.69
N LEU A 154 16.53 11.88 -2.68
CA LEU A 154 17.56 12.89 -2.52
C LEU A 154 17.20 14.17 -3.28
N THR A 155 17.38 15.31 -2.61
CA THR A 155 17.21 16.65 -3.18
C THR A 155 18.35 17.56 -2.75
N PHE A 156 18.85 18.38 -3.68
CA PHE A 156 19.80 19.45 -3.38
C PHE A 156 19.10 20.80 -3.44
N ASP A 157 19.27 21.59 -2.38
CA ASP A 157 18.89 23.00 -2.33
C ASP A 157 20.15 23.85 -2.44
N ILE A 158 20.37 24.47 -3.60
CA ILE A 158 21.62 25.14 -3.96
C ILE A 158 21.40 26.65 -3.98
N SER A 159 22.13 27.37 -3.14
CA SER A 159 22.05 28.83 -3.05
C SER A 159 23.44 29.48 -3.06
N SER A 160 23.48 30.81 -3.20
CA SER A 160 24.69 31.59 -2.95
C SER A 160 24.34 32.94 -2.32
N ARG A 161 25.24 33.43 -1.46
CA ARG A 161 25.18 34.80 -0.95
C ARG A 161 25.86 35.81 -1.88
N ASN A 162 26.57 35.32 -2.90
CA ASN A 162 27.16 36.15 -3.92
C ASN A 162 26.12 36.43 -5.01
N SER A 163 25.82 37.71 -5.26
CA SER A 163 24.77 38.12 -6.20
C SER A 163 25.04 37.74 -7.65
N GLU A 164 26.30 37.65 -8.07
CA GLU A 164 26.67 37.15 -9.41
C GLU A 164 26.29 35.67 -9.53
N ILE A 165 26.71 34.84 -8.57
CA ILE A 165 26.40 33.40 -8.58
C ILE A 165 24.90 33.15 -8.47
N ASP A 166 24.20 33.87 -7.60
CA ASP A 166 22.74 33.82 -7.48
C ASP A 166 22.05 34.18 -8.81
N GLY A 167 22.52 35.22 -9.50
CA GLY A 167 22.04 35.59 -10.84
C GLY A 167 22.26 34.48 -11.88
N LEU A 168 23.37 33.76 -11.81
CA LEU A 168 23.64 32.62 -12.69
C LEU A 168 22.74 31.42 -12.39
N LEU A 169 22.45 31.15 -11.11
CA LEU A 169 21.49 30.11 -10.71
C LEU A 169 20.08 30.43 -11.26
N LYS A 170 19.65 31.69 -11.21
CA LYS A 170 18.37 32.17 -11.76
C LYS A 170 18.25 32.03 -13.27
N SER A 171 19.38 32.10 -13.99
CA SER A 171 19.39 32.06 -15.47
C SER A 171 18.93 30.72 -16.06
N GLY A 172 18.85 29.67 -15.24
CA GLY A 172 18.46 28.31 -15.66
C GLY A 172 19.56 27.55 -16.41
N LYS A 173 20.72 28.16 -16.67
CA LYS A 173 21.89 27.50 -17.29
C LYS A 173 22.75 26.78 -16.26
N VAL A 174 22.12 25.90 -15.47
CA VAL A 174 22.76 25.16 -14.39
C VAL A 174 22.82 23.69 -14.78
N SER A 175 23.98 23.05 -14.59
CA SER A 175 24.11 21.60 -14.70
C SER A 175 24.59 21.03 -13.38
N VAL A 176 23.75 20.20 -12.75
CA VAL A 176 24.06 19.53 -11.49
C VAL A 176 24.35 18.05 -11.77
N GLN A 177 25.44 17.55 -11.19
CA GLN A 177 25.84 16.16 -11.30
C GLN A 177 26.22 15.60 -9.93
N LEU A 178 25.79 14.36 -9.67
CA LEU A 178 26.21 13.60 -8.50
C LEU A 178 27.00 12.37 -8.97
N SER A 179 28.26 12.30 -8.56
CA SER A 179 29.17 11.21 -8.88
C SER A 179 29.44 10.34 -7.64
N ASN A 180 30.01 9.16 -7.88
CA ASN A 180 30.39 8.19 -6.84
C ASN A 180 29.19 7.64 -6.06
N VAL A 181 28.13 7.28 -6.80
CA VAL A 181 26.91 6.68 -6.26
C VAL A 181 26.65 5.34 -6.93
N VAL A 182 25.95 4.45 -6.23
CA VAL A 182 25.37 3.25 -6.84
C VAL A 182 23.98 3.62 -7.37
N VAL A 183 23.75 3.34 -8.66
CA VAL A 183 22.46 3.66 -9.31
C VAL A 183 21.58 2.44 -9.50
N LYS A 184 22.16 1.24 -9.48
CA LYS A 184 21.45 0.01 -9.84
C LYS A 184 21.14 -0.83 -8.59
N PRO A 185 19.87 -0.98 -8.21
CA PRO A 185 19.50 -2.05 -7.31
C PRO A 185 19.64 -3.41 -8.03
N THR A 186 20.01 -4.45 -7.30
CA THR A 186 20.23 -5.79 -7.85
C THR A 186 19.09 -6.72 -7.50
N THR A 187 18.78 -6.85 -6.20
CA THR A 187 17.74 -7.77 -5.73
C THR A 187 16.87 -7.14 -4.67
N PHE A 188 15.64 -7.62 -4.58
CA PHE A 188 14.69 -7.25 -3.56
C PHE A 188 14.23 -8.48 -2.78
N ASN A 189 14.39 -8.46 -1.46
CA ASN A 189 13.87 -9.50 -0.59
C ASN A 189 12.47 -9.11 -0.10
N ARG A 190 11.49 -9.81 -0.67
CA ARG A 190 10.07 -9.58 -0.47
C ARG A 190 9.58 -10.00 0.92
N SER A 191 10.37 -10.73 1.71
CA SER A 191 9.98 -11.07 3.09
C SER A 191 10.40 -10.06 4.14
N ASN A 192 11.33 -9.17 3.84
CA ASN A 192 11.84 -8.19 4.79
C ASN A 192 12.08 -6.79 4.20
N GLY A 193 11.67 -6.55 2.96
CA GLY A 193 11.76 -5.24 2.31
C GLY A 193 13.19 -4.82 1.93
N THR A 194 14.18 -5.71 2.07
CA THR A 194 15.58 -5.34 1.86
C THR A 194 15.91 -5.25 0.37
N VAL A 195 16.42 -4.09 -0.05
CA VAL A 195 17.00 -3.86 -1.38
C VAL A 195 18.51 -4.07 -1.31
N SER A 196 19.04 -4.93 -2.18
CA SER A 196 20.48 -5.06 -2.42
C SER A 196 20.87 -4.23 -3.62
N ILE A 197 22.13 -3.80 -3.65
CA ILE A 197 22.67 -2.90 -4.69
C ILE A 197 23.85 -3.55 -5.40
N SER A 198 24.27 -2.99 -6.53
CA SER A 198 25.49 -3.44 -7.20
C SER A 198 26.74 -2.92 -6.49
N ASP A 199 27.88 -3.57 -6.72
CA ASP A 199 29.19 -3.09 -6.25
C ASP A 199 29.73 -1.93 -7.10
N ASP A 200 29.03 -1.54 -8.17
CA ASP A 200 29.43 -0.47 -9.06
C ASP A 200 29.07 0.91 -8.49
N LYS A 201 30.06 1.49 -7.81
CA LYS A 201 29.94 2.76 -7.07
C LYS A 201 30.37 3.99 -7.88
N ASN A 202 30.86 3.84 -9.11
CA ASN A 202 31.46 4.93 -9.89
C ASN A 202 30.50 5.53 -10.93
N ASN A 203 29.21 5.52 -10.64
CA ASN A 203 28.21 6.11 -11.53
C ASN A 203 28.11 7.62 -11.32
N THR A 204 27.64 8.31 -12.37
CA THR A 204 27.37 9.75 -12.35
C THR A 204 25.97 10.02 -12.89
N CYS A 205 25.16 10.72 -12.10
CA CYS A 205 23.79 11.12 -12.43
C CYS A 205 23.75 12.62 -12.75
N LYS A 206 22.99 13.00 -13.79
CA LYS A 206 22.67 14.40 -14.07
C LYS A 206 21.33 14.72 -13.41
N LEU A 207 21.35 15.64 -12.45
CA LEU A 207 20.16 16.04 -11.70
C LEU A 207 19.56 17.26 -12.39
N GLY A 208 18.31 17.14 -12.83
CA GLY A 208 17.51 18.28 -13.26
C GLY A 208 17.11 19.16 -12.08
N GLY A 209 16.47 20.29 -12.35
CA GLY A 209 16.02 21.21 -11.32
C GLY A 209 15.63 22.58 -11.86
N ALA A 210 15.15 23.43 -10.96
CA ALA A 210 14.69 24.77 -11.27
C ALA A 210 15.07 25.76 -10.16
N TYR A 211 15.21 27.03 -10.55
CA TYR A 211 15.34 28.10 -9.59
C TYR A 211 13.98 28.46 -8.98
N VAL A 212 13.90 28.48 -7.66
CA VAL A 212 12.73 28.86 -6.88
C VAL A 212 13.02 30.18 -6.17
N SER A 213 12.22 31.20 -6.47
CA SER A 213 12.28 32.48 -5.77
C SER A 213 11.78 32.36 -4.34
N SER A 214 12.43 33.04 -3.41
CA SER A 214 11.94 33.24 -2.05
C SER A 214 11.17 34.56 -2.00
N ASP A 215 9.97 34.53 -1.42
CA ASP A 215 9.15 35.73 -1.16
C ASP A 215 9.62 36.50 0.10
N THR A 216 10.72 36.06 0.73
CA THR A 216 11.31 36.67 1.92
C THR A 216 12.66 37.34 1.60
N GLU A 217 13.23 38.11 2.53
CA GLU A 217 14.57 38.73 2.37
C GLU A 217 15.73 37.72 2.22
N VAL A 218 15.45 36.41 2.27
CA VAL A 218 16.43 35.35 2.03
C VAL A 218 16.55 35.12 0.52
N PRO A 219 17.78 35.02 -0.05
CA PRO A 219 17.97 34.60 -1.44
C PRO A 219 17.23 33.28 -1.73
N GLY A 220 16.66 33.16 -2.93
CA GLY A 220 16.08 31.90 -3.39
C GLY A 220 17.15 30.83 -3.64
N GLY A 221 16.73 29.70 -4.22
CA GLY A 221 17.62 28.56 -4.44
C GLY A 221 17.32 27.84 -5.74
N TYR A 222 18.34 27.25 -6.34
CA TYR A 222 18.16 26.23 -7.37
C TYR A 222 17.94 24.88 -6.68
N ILE A 223 16.72 24.34 -6.82
CA ILE A 223 16.32 23.09 -6.22
C ILE A 223 16.35 22.02 -7.30
N THR A 224 17.10 20.94 -7.07
CA THR A 224 17.08 19.80 -8.00
C THR A 224 15.72 19.09 -7.94
N ASP A 225 15.34 18.43 -9.03
CA ASP A 225 14.23 17.48 -8.98
C ASP A 225 14.52 16.43 -7.90
N ASN A 226 13.47 15.92 -7.27
CA ASN A 226 13.60 14.79 -6.36
C ASN A 226 14.13 13.59 -7.13
N TRP A 227 15.19 12.96 -6.63
CA TRP A 227 15.77 11.77 -7.25
C TRP A 227 15.66 10.58 -6.32
N ILE A 228 15.28 9.43 -6.86
CA ILE A 228 15.20 8.18 -6.13
C ILE A 228 16.46 7.37 -6.42
N PHE A 229 17.11 6.92 -5.36
CA PHE A 229 18.29 6.07 -5.38
C PHE A 229 18.04 4.78 -4.61
N PRO A 230 18.72 3.67 -4.95
CA PRO A 230 18.72 2.51 -4.08
C PRO A 230 19.40 2.84 -2.74
N PRO A 231 18.95 2.25 -1.61
CA PRO A 231 19.54 2.48 -0.31
C PRO A 231 21.02 2.07 -0.31
N GLN A 232 21.89 2.93 0.21
CA GLN A 232 23.33 2.70 0.17
C GLN A 232 24.06 3.40 1.31
N LYS A 233 25.12 2.75 1.79
CA LYS A 233 25.99 3.28 2.85
C LYS A 233 27.29 3.77 2.26
N PHE A 234 27.79 4.87 2.79
CA PHE A 234 29.07 5.44 2.35
C PHE A 234 30.15 5.15 3.38
N GLY A 235 31.30 4.68 2.91
CA GLY A 235 32.50 4.54 3.72
C GLY A 235 33.33 5.83 3.66
N SER A 236 34.64 5.69 3.52
CA SER A 236 35.54 6.82 3.26
C SER A 236 35.30 7.49 1.91
N GLU A 237 34.82 6.73 0.92
CA GLU A 237 34.47 7.24 -0.41
C GLU A 237 33.01 7.69 -0.43
N ARG A 238 32.81 9.01 -0.44
CA ARG A 238 31.50 9.67 -0.43
C ARG A 238 31.13 10.25 -1.79
N PRO A 239 29.83 10.46 -2.07
CA PRO A 239 29.38 11.08 -3.30
C PRO A 239 29.96 12.48 -3.48
N VAL A 240 30.11 12.89 -4.74
CA VAL A 240 30.67 14.19 -5.10
C VAL A 240 29.66 14.97 -5.92
N LEU A 241 29.24 16.11 -5.39
CA LEU A 241 28.37 17.05 -6.08
C LEU A 241 29.23 17.96 -6.97
N SER A 242 28.85 18.08 -8.24
CA SER A 242 29.45 18.99 -9.20
C SER A 242 28.37 19.90 -9.79
N ILE A 243 28.52 21.20 -9.66
CA ILE A 243 27.57 22.21 -10.15
C ILE A 243 28.30 23.09 -11.14
N THR A 244 27.91 23.00 -12.42
CA THR A 244 28.49 23.80 -13.49
C THR A 244 27.57 24.96 -13.82
N LEU A 245 28.10 26.17 -13.73
CA LEU A 245 27.43 27.41 -14.10
C LEU A 245 28.06 27.96 -15.38
N GLU A 246 27.20 28.51 -16.24
CA GLU A 246 27.59 29.14 -17.50
C GLU A 246 27.42 30.66 -17.39
N ARG A 247 28.46 31.41 -17.71
CA ARG A 247 28.45 32.87 -17.79
C ARG A 247 28.82 33.33 -19.19
N THR A 248 27.95 34.12 -19.81
CA THR A 248 28.21 34.78 -21.09
C THR A 248 28.58 36.24 -20.82
N ILE A 249 29.71 36.69 -21.37
CA ILE A 249 30.20 38.06 -21.28
C ILE A 249 30.03 38.71 -22.65
N ASP A 250 29.36 39.86 -22.67
CA ASP A 250 29.11 40.72 -23.85
C ASP A 250 28.53 39.98 -25.06
N ASP A 251 27.67 38.98 -24.84
CA ASP A 251 27.07 38.11 -25.88
C ASP A 251 28.05 37.39 -26.82
N VAL A 252 29.35 37.40 -26.48
CA VAL A 252 30.42 36.88 -27.35
C VAL A 252 31.13 35.69 -26.72
N THR A 253 31.46 35.76 -25.42
CA THR A 253 32.28 34.72 -24.77
C THR A 253 31.51 33.99 -23.69
N THR A 254 31.24 32.71 -23.91
CA THR A 254 30.64 31.81 -22.92
C THR A 254 31.72 31.05 -22.16
N THR A 255 31.75 31.23 -20.85
CA THR A 255 32.67 30.55 -19.93
C THR A 255 31.89 29.65 -18.97
N LYS A 256 32.44 28.48 -18.67
CA LYS A 256 31.86 27.51 -17.72
C LYS A 256 32.82 27.30 -16.57
N LYS A 257 32.31 27.34 -15.34
CA LYS A 257 33.06 26.95 -14.14
C LYS A 257 32.25 25.93 -13.34
N THR A 258 32.96 25.00 -12.71
CA THR A 258 32.35 23.90 -11.95
C THR A 258 32.75 24.00 -10.49
N PHE A 259 31.76 24.19 -9.64
CA PHE A 259 31.87 24.04 -8.19
C PHE A 259 31.82 22.55 -7.87
N LYS A 260 32.75 22.05 -7.04
CA LYS A 260 32.85 20.63 -6.73
C LYS A 260 33.04 20.42 -5.24
N GLY A 261 32.21 19.58 -4.62
CA GLY A 261 32.26 19.29 -3.19
C GLY A 261 31.92 17.84 -2.88
N VAL A 262 32.66 17.23 -1.96
CA VAL A 262 32.33 15.90 -1.41
C VAL A 262 31.22 16.07 -0.38
N LEU A 263 30.13 15.31 -0.51
CA LEU A 263 29.01 15.35 0.44
C LEU A 263 29.50 15.12 1.88
N PRO A 264 28.89 15.73 2.92
CA PRO A 264 29.37 15.70 4.31
C PRO A 264 29.43 14.29 4.90
N GLU A 265 30.24 14.08 5.94
CA GLU A 265 30.43 12.75 6.57
C GLU A 265 29.22 12.30 7.35
N SER A 266 28.44 13.28 7.82
CA SER A 266 27.32 13.06 8.71
C SER A 266 26.04 13.69 8.19
N MET A 267 24.94 13.05 8.54
CA MET A 267 23.57 13.53 8.38
C MET A 267 22.91 13.69 9.75
N LEU A 268 21.88 14.54 9.83
CA LEU A 268 21.04 14.69 11.01
C LEU A 268 19.74 13.91 10.78
N TYR A 269 19.53 12.84 11.55
CA TYR A 269 18.35 12.00 11.46
C TYR A 269 17.76 11.76 12.85
N GLY A 270 16.47 12.05 13.04
CA GLY A 270 15.79 11.88 14.33
C GLY A 270 16.43 12.68 15.47
N GLY A 271 17.08 13.81 15.17
CA GLY A 271 17.79 14.64 16.15
C GLY A 271 19.22 14.18 16.49
N GLU A 272 19.72 13.12 15.85
CA GLU A 272 21.07 12.58 16.09
C GLU A 272 21.95 12.69 14.84
N TYR A 273 23.24 12.97 15.05
CA TYR A 273 24.24 12.89 13.98
C TYR A 273 24.62 11.43 13.71
N ARG A 274 24.51 11.02 12.45
CA ARG A 274 24.85 9.67 11.97
C ARG A 274 25.72 9.78 10.73
N SER A 275 26.47 8.73 10.39
CA SER A 275 27.20 8.66 9.12
C SER A 275 26.23 8.86 7.95
N LEU A 276 26.67 9.57 6.91
CA LEU A 276 25.88 9.76 5.70
C LEU A 276 25.54 8.38 5.08
N GLU A 277 24.25 8.16 4.85
CA GLU A 277 23.72 7.00 4.15
C GLU A 277 22.48 7.44 3.38
N PHE A 278 22.21 6.86 2.21
CA PHE A 278 20.88 6.97 1.60
C PHE A 278 20.00 5.92 2.26
N ILE A 279 19.20 6.37 3.22
CA ILE A 279 18.37 5.50 4.05
C ILE A 279 17.09 5.14 3.31
N SER A 280 16.75 3.85 3.31
CA SER A 280 15.48 3.32 2.81
C SER A 280 14.30 4.01 3.50
N GLY A 281 13.32 4.45 2.73
CA GLY A 281 12.12 5.12 3.24
C GLY A 281 12.34 6.54 3.76
N CYS A 282 13.47 7.17 3.42
CA CYS A 282 13.79 8.53 3.85
C CYS A 282 14.05 9.46 2.67
N HIS A 283 13.71 10.73 2.86
CA HIS A 283 14.06 11.84 1.99
C HIS A 283 15.22 12.62 2.62
N LEU A 284 16.31 12.72 1.87
CA LEU A 284 17.50 13.48 2.23
C LEU A 284 17.51 14.81 1.48
N THR A 285 17.49 15.91 2.23
CA THR A 285 17.69 17.25 1.68
C THR A 285 19.07 17.76 2.04
N VAL A 286 19.87 18.05 1.01
CA VAL A 286 21.24 18.56 1.14
C VAL A 286 21.25 20.03 0.75
N THR A 287 21.35 20.92 1.74
CA THR A 287 21.51 22.35 1.47
C THR A 287 22.98 22.69 1.17
N VAL A 288 23.19 23.37 0.06
CA VAL A 288 24.48 23.69 -0.53
C VAL A 288 24.59 25.20 -0.71
N VAL A 289 25.69 25.78 -0.22
CA VAL A 289 26.00 27.20 -0.42
C VAL A 289 27.27 27.30 -1.26
N LEU A 290 27.14 27.92 -2.43
CA LEU A 290 28.25 28.15 -3.34
C LEU A 290 29.03 29.42 -2.96
N GLY A 291 30.35 29.36 -3.14
CA GLY A 291 31.27 30.49 -3.02
C GLY A 291 31.06 31.54 -4.13
N ASN A 292 32.15 31.98 -4.76
CA ASN A 292 32.09 32.99 -5.82
C ASN A 292 32.79 32.48 -7.08
N TRP A 293 32.75 33.28 -8.16
CA TRP A 293 33.24 32.84 -9.47
C TRP A 293 34.74 32.50 -9.47
N ASP A 294 35.55 33.15 -8.63
CA ASP A 294 37.00 32.94 -8.56
C ASP A 294 37.42 32.00 -7.43
N ASN A 295 36.52 31.76 -6.48
CA ASN A 295 36.66 30.81 -5.40
C ASN A 295 35.51 29.78 -5.43
N LEU A 296 35.75 28.67 -6.12
CA LEU A 296 34.77 27.62 -6.44
C LEU A 296 34.44 26.67 -5.27
N GLU A 297 34.49 27.19 -4.04
CA GLU A 297 34.17 26.45 -2.82
C GLU A 297 32.68 26.07 -2.75
N VAL A 298 32.44 24.89 -2.16
CA VAL A 298 31.12 24.33 -1.91
C VAL A 298 30.99 24.08 -0.41
N TYR A 299 30.02 24.73 0.22
CA TYR A 299 29.74 24.56 1.64
C TYR A 299 28.45 23.76 1.83
N PHE A 300 28.55 22.63 2.51
CA PHE A 300 27.39 21.82 2.87
C PHE A 300 26.88 22.22 4.26
N ARG A 301 25.57 22.39 4.38
CA ARG A 301 24.90 22.36 5.68
C ARG A 301 24.69 20.90 6.12
N PRO A 302 24.35 20.65 7.40
CA PRO A 302 23.93 19.32 7.83
C PRO A 302 22.84 18.79 6.90
N VAL A 303 22.99 17.55 6.44
CA VAL A 303 21.96 16.88 5.63
C VAL A 303 20.76 16.62 6.52
N LEU A 304 19.61 17.15 6.12
CA LEU A 304 18.35 16.93 6.81
C LEU A 304 17.75 15.64 6.26
N VAL A 305 17.37 14.74 7.16
CA VAL A 305 16.78 13.46 6.80
C VAL A 305 15.42 13.35 7.46
N GLU A 306 14.40 13.22 6.62
CA GLU A 306 13.02 13.07 7.03
C GLU A 306 12.50 11.72 6.54
N LYS A 307 11.49 11.17 7.23
CA LYS A 307 10.77 10.02 6.69
C LYS A 307 10.12 10.46 5.38
N TRP A 308 10.27 9.67 4.34
CA TRP A 308 9.51 9.87 3.13
C TRP A 308 8.08 9.44 3.43
N ASP A 309 7.16 10.40 3.39
CA ASP A 309 5.77 10.26 3.85
C ASP A 309 5.19 8.89 3.50
N GLU A 310 4.70 8.21 4.53
CA GLU A 310 3.95 6.98 4.39
C GLU A 310 2.66 7.32 3.64
N LEU A 311 2.31 6.54 2.62
CA LEU A 311 1.03 6.74 1.94
C LEU A 311 -0.10 6.47 2.93
N ASP A 312 -1.04 7.42 3.01
CA ASP A 312 -2.10 7.45 4.03
C ASP A 312 -2.85 6.12 4.16
N LEU A 313 -3.19 5.81 5.41
CA LEU A 313 -4.05 4.68 5.79
C LEU A 313 -5.37 4.73 5.01
N LYS A 314 -5.72 3.65 4.33
CA LYS A 314 -7.09 3.42 3.84
C LYS A 314 -7.61 2.08 4.36
N ASP A 315 -8.68 2.17 5.14
CA ASP A 315 -9.32 1.04 5.80
C ASP A 315 -10.07 0.14 4.81
N LEU A 316 -9.95 -1.17 5.01
CA LEU A 316 -10.64 -2.21 4.24
C LEU A 316 -11.64 -2.93 5.14
N ASN A 317 -12.87 -2.43 5.27
CA ASN A 317 -13.89 -3.10 6.07
C ASN A 317 -14.38 -4.39 5.38
N VAL A 318 -14.01 -5.55 5.93
CA VAL A 318 -14.54 -6.86 5.49
C VAL A 318 -15.13 -7.60 6.69
N ASN A 319 -16.44 -7.78 6.68
CA ASN A 319 -17.18 -8.52 7.72
C ASN A 319 -17.13 -10.05 7.49
N GLN A 320 -17.30 -10.89 8.53
CA GLN A 320 -17.46 -12.36 8.35
C GLN A 320 -18.68 -12.58 7.48
N ILE A 321 -18.68 -13.69 6.76
CA ILE A 321 -19.91 -14.26 6.23
C ILE A 321 -20.88 -14.43 7.40
N GLY A 322 -21.96 -13.66 7.38
CA GLY A 322 -22.90 -13.58 8.49
C GLY A 322 -23.55 -12.21 8.58
N VAL A 323 -24.42 -12.08 9.58
CA VAL A 323 -25.28 -10.92 9.78
C VAL A 323 -24.71 -10.00 10.86
N TYR A 324 -24.69 -8.69 10.58
CA TYR A 324 -24.21 -7.62 11.47
C TYR A 324 -25.25 -6.53 11.72
N THR A 325 -26.24 -6.42 10.83
CA THR A 325 -27.29 -5.41 10.90
C THR A 325 -28.67 -6.05 10.74
N ALA A 326 -29.71 -5.32 11.17
CA ALA A 326 -31.11 -5.73 10.97
C ALA A 326 -31.46 -5.89 9.48
N ASN A 327 -30.97 -4.98 8.63
CA ASN A 327 -31.24 -5.01 7.19
C ASN A 327 -30.60 -6.22 6.52
N GLU A 328 -29.40 -6.61 6.93
CA GLU A 328 -28.76 -7.84 6.45
C GLU A 328 -29.51 -9.10 6.88
N LEU A 329 -30.11 -9.10 8.08
CA LEU A 329 -30.97 -10.20 8.53
C LEU A 329 -32.23 -10.31 7.65
N GLU A 330 -32.82 -9.17 7.30
CA GLU A 330 -33.96 -9.09 6.37
C GLU A 330 -33.58 -9.58 4.97
N GLU A 331 -32.45 -9.13 4.42
CA GLU A 331 -31.93 -9.55 3.11
C GLU A 331 -31.66 -11.07 3.09
N LEU A 332 -31.05 -11.62 4.15
CA LEU A 332 -30.86 -13.06 4.32
C LEU A 332 -32.19 -13.83 4.27
N VAL A 333 -33.16 -13.41 5.07
CA VAL A 333 -34.48 -14.06 5.15
C VAL A 333 -35.18 -14.02 3.80
N GLY A 334 -35.19 -12.85 3.14
CA GLY A 334 -35.75 -12.68 1.80
C GLY A 334 -35.08 -13.58 0.77
N ALA A 335 -33.74 -13.54 0.68
CA ALA A 335 -32.98 -14.34 -0.28
C ALA A 335 -33.20 -15.85 -0.10
N TYR A 336 -33.29 -16.34 1.14
CA TYR A 336 -33.56 -17.75 1.40
C TYR A 336 -34.96 -18.15 0.97
N ASN A 337 -35.95 -17.30 1.28
CA ASN A 337 -37.35 -17.51 0.93
C ASN A 337 -37.60 -17.45 -0.57
N ASP A 338 -36.83 -16.65 -1.31
CA ASP A 338 -36.90 -16.60 -2.77
C ASP A 338 -36.28 -17.86 -3.38
N ASN A 339 -35.01 -18.12 -3.08
CA ASN A 339 -34.28 -19.25 -3.64
C ASN A 339 -33.20 -19.79 -2.67
N PRO A 340 -33.42 -20.91 -1.96
CA PRO A 340 -32.43 -21.50 -1.06
C PRO A 340 -31.35 -22.33 -1.80
N GLY A 341 -31.36 -22.35 -3.13
CA GLY A 341 -30.40 -23.09 -3.94
C GLY A 341 -28.97 -22.58 -3.79
N LYS A 342 -27.99 -23.48 -3.97
CA LYS A 342 -26.54 -23.15 -3.91
C LYS A 342 -26.10 -22.05 -4.89
N THR A 343 -26.91 -21.78 -5.91
CA THR A 343 -26.64 -20.76 -6.93
C THR A 343 -27.10 -19.36 -6.51
N ASN A 344 -27.80 -19.22 -5.37
CA ASN A 344 -28.18 -17.91 -4.85
C ASN A 344 -26.98 -17.21 -4.22
N LEU A 345 -26.39 -16.26 -4.96
CA LEU A 345 -25.21 -15.52 -4.57
C LEU A 345 -25.42 -14.66 -3.30
N THR A 346 -26.64 -14.20 -3.05
CA THR A 346 -26.95 -13.40 -1.86
C THR A 346 -26.80 -14.21 -0.57
N LEU A 347 -27.16 -15.50 -0.58
CA LEU A 347 -27.04 -16.36 0.60
C LEU A 347 -25.60 -16.63 1.02
N TRP A 348 -24.67 -16.60 0.07
CA TRP A 348 -23.24 -16.78 0.34
C TRP A 348 -22.64 -15.62 1.16
N LYS A 349 -23.29 -14.43 1.18
CA LYS A 349 -22.90 -13.33 2.07
C LYS A 349 -23.09 -13.66 3.56
N TYR A 350 -23.99 -14.59 3.87
CA TYR A 350 -24.46 -14.82 5.24
C TYR A 350 -24.18 -16.22 5.79
N GLY A 351 -23.88 -17.19 4.91
CA GLY A 351 -23.60 -18.54 5.32
C GLY A 351 -22.83 -19.39 4.34
N ILE A 352 -22.60 -20.65 4.73
CA ILE A 352 -21.90 -21.66 3.95
C ILE A 352 -22.88 -22.75 3.54
N PHE A 353 -22.83 -23.19 2.28
CA PHE A 353 -23.63 -24.30 1.79
C PHE A 353 -22.81 -25.60 1.70
N SER A 354 -23.27 -26.65 2.37
CA SER A 354 -22.67 -27.99 2.35
C SER A 354 -23.77 -29.03 2.51
N ASP A 355 -23.70 -30.15 1.79
CA ASP A 355 -24.63 -31.28 1.91
C ASP A 355 -26.13 -30.88 1.88
N SER A 356 -26.49 -29.99 0.95
CA SER A 356 -27.85 -29.45 0.82
C SER A 356 -28.35 -28.65 2.03
N LYS A 357 -27.42 -28.15 2.86
CA LYS A 357 -27.69 -27.39 4.08
C LYS A 357 -26.90 -26.08 4.11
N TRP A 358 -27.58 -24.99 4.43
CA TRP A 358 -26.97 -23.71 4.75
C TRP A 358 -26.57 -23.63 6.23
N THR A 359 -25.44 -22.99 6.53
CA THR A 359 -25.03 -22.60 7.89
C THR A 359 -24.85 -21.09 7.91
N PHE A 360 -25.83 -20.37 8.48
CA PHE A 360 -25.82 -18.92 8.61
C PHE A 360 -25.25 -18.48 9.97
N TYR A 361 -24.64 -17.30 10.01
CA TYR A 361 -23.97 -16.80 11.21
C TYR A 361 -24.49 -15.42 11.61
N LEU A 362 -24.51 -15.14 12.90
CA LEU A 362 -24.71 -13.80 13.46
C LEU A 362 -23.48 -13.40 14.27
N TRP A 363 -23.07 -12.15 14.13
CA TRP A 363 -21.82 -11.62 14.68
C TRP A 363 -21.99 -10.33 15.49
N LYS A 364 -23.22 -9.82 15.61
CA LYS A 364 -23.53 -8.64 16.40
C LYS A 364 -24.89 -8.77 17.07
N ASN A 365 -25.03 -8.18 18.26
CA ASN A 365 -26.35 -8.00 18.85
C ASN A 365 -27.14 -7.01 17.99
N LEU A 366 -28.33 -7.40 17.56
CA LEU A 366 -29.15 -6.59 16.67
C LEU A 366 -30.33 -6.00 17.44
N THR A 367 -30.61 -4.72 17.23
CA THR A 367 -31.89 -4.13 17.62
C THR A 367 -32.78 -4.07 16.39
N ILE A 368 -33.92 -4.76 16.45
CA ILE A 368 -34.90 -4.80 15.37
C ILE A 368 -36.03 -3.83 15.72
N ASN A 369 -36.27 -2.86 14.84
CA ASN A 369 -37.36 -1.89 15.01
C ASN A 369 -38.56 -2.24 14.12
N ASP A 370 -38.31 -2.83 12.95
CA ASP A 370 -39.33 -3.36 12.05
C ASP A 370 -39.18 -4.88 11.93
N ALA A 371 -40.19 -5.60 12.42
CA ALA A 371 -40.22 -7.06 12.46
C ALA A 371 -40.88 -7.70 11.24
N SER A 372 -41.58 -6.93 10.40
CA SER A 372 -42.58 -7.43 9.45
C SER A 372 -42.06 -8.45 8.41
N LYS A 373 -40.75 -8.39 8.12
CA LYS A 373 -40.07 -9.31 7.21
C LYS A 373 -39.06 -10.25 7.89
N ILE A 374 -38.69 -9.96 9.13
CA ILE A 374 -37.66 -10.71 9.87
C ILE A 374 -38.29 -11.82 10.72
N PHE A 375 -39.42 -11.55 11.36
CA PHE A 375 -40.13 -12.53 12.20
C PHE A 375 -41.34 -13.12 11.49
N ASP A 376 -41.69 -14.35 11.86
CA ASP A 376 -42.90 -14.99 11.36
C ASP A 376 -44.15 -14.25 11.90
N ASN A 377 -44.93 -13.66 10.99
CA ASN A 377 -46.11 -12.84 11.29
C ASN A 377 -47.25 -13.60 11.99
N THR A 378 -47.16 -14.93 12.08
CA THR A 378 -48.15 -15.77 12.79
C THR A 378 -47.78 -16.02 14.25
N THR A 379 -46.53 -15.80 14.64
CA THR A 379 -46.01 -16.11 15.98
C THR A 379 -45.03 -15.04 16.45
N ASN A 380 -45.58 -13.94 16.96
CA ASN A 380 -44.83 -12.85 17.62
C ASN A 380 -43.72 -13.41 18.55
N PRO A 381 -42.49 -12.87 18.50
CA PRO A 381 -41.36 -13.43 17.75
C PRO A 381 -40.83 -14.74 18.36
N THR A 382 -41.43 -15.88 17.98
CA THR A 382 -40.89 -17.19 18.39
C THR A 382 -39.88 -17.76 17.37
N LYS A 383 -39.80 -17.16 16.17
CA LYS A 383 -38.97 -17.66 15.07
C LYS A 383 -38.68 -16.58 14.01
N LEU A 384 -37.52 -16.68 13.37
CA LEU A 384 -37.19 -15.99 12.14
C LEU A 384 -38.03 -16.52 10.96
N ASN A 385 -38.41 -15.65 10.03
CA ASN A 385 -39.34 -15.92 8.93
C ASN A 385 -38.75 -16.75 7.77
N PHE A 386 -38.00 -17.81 8.07
CA PHE A 386 -37.51 -18.74 7.03
C PHE A 386 -38.59 -19.74 6.63
N THR A 387 -38.93 -19.76 5.35
CA THR A 387 -39.88 -20.67 4.71
C THR A 387 -39.24 -22.03 4.49
N THR A 388 -39.88 -23.09 4.98
CA THR A 388 -39.43 -24.46 4.72
C THR A 388 -39.59 -24.79 3.23
N LYS A 389 -38.51 -25.16 2.53
CA LYS A 389 -38.55 -25.64 1.14
C LYS A 389 -38.04 -27.08 1.04
N ALA A 390 -38.72 -27.91 0.24
CA ALA A 390 -38.34 -29.30 0.07
C ALA A 390 -36.90 -29.43 -0.49
N GLY A 391 -36.10 -30.30 0.12
CA GLY A 391 -34.72 -30.56 -0.29
C GLY A 391 -33.66 -29.59 0.23
N TYR A 392 -34.05 -28.55 0.98
CA TYR A 392 -33.12 -27.57 1.55
C TYR A 392 -33.33 -27.41 3.05
N THR A 393 -32.23 -27.35 3.81
CA THR A 393 -32.26 -27.05 5.24
C THR A 393 -31.27 -25.94 5.57
N PHE A 394 -31.42 -25.32 6.73
CA PHE A 394 -30.42 -24.41 7.26
C PHE A 394 -30.16 -24.67 8.73
N THR A 395 -29.01 -24.20 9.21
CA THR A 395 -28.71 -23.99 10.62
C THR A 395 -28.26 -22.55 10.82
N PHE A 396 -28.49 -22.03 12.03
CA PHE A 396 -28.14 -20.68 12.41
C PHE A 396 -27.19 -20.72 13.62
N GLN A 397 -26.04 -20.07 13.53
CA GLN A 397 -25.06 -19.98 14.60
C GLN A 397 -24.98 -18.54 15.09
N SER A 398 -25.48 -18.31 16.30
CA SER A 398 -25.60 -16.96 16.86
C SER A 398 -24.31 -16.44 17.51
N ASN A 399 -23.30 -17.28 17.72
CA ASN A 399 -22.01 -16.91 18.31
C ASN A 399 -22.13 -16.08 19.62
N ARG A 400 -23.14 -16.38 20.45
CA ARG A 400 -23.48 -15.66 21.70
C ARG A 400 -24.05 -14.24 21.49
N HIS A 401 -24.37 -13.88 20.26
CA HIS A 401 -25.11 -12.66 19.94
C HIS A 401 -26.62 -12.87 19.99
N THR A 402 -27.33 -11.80 20.26
CA THR A 402 -28.77 -11.79 20.51
C THR A 402 -29.51 -10.83 19.59
N ILE A 403 -30.83 -10.99 19.53
CA ILE A 403 -31.73 -10.03 18.89
C ILE A 403 -32.57 -9.36 19.97
N THR A 404 -32.63 -8.04 19.96
CA THR A 404 -33.52 -7.25 20.79
C THR A 404 -34.69 -6.76 19.96
N TYR A 405 -35.91 -7.03 20.42
CA TYR A 405 -37.16 -6.54 19.81
C TYR A 405 -38.19 -6.30 20.92
N ASP A 406 -38.92 -5.18 20.83
CA ASP A 406 -39.94 -4.80 21.83
C ASP A 406 -39.43 -4.88 23.29
N ASN A 407 -38.26 -4.29 23.53
CA ASN A 407 -37.55 -4.28 24.83
C ASN A 407 -37.23 -5.67 25.42
N LYS A 408 -37.27 -6.73 24.61
CA LYS A 408 -36.93 -8.10 25.00
C LYS A 408 -35.74 -8.61 24.21
N GLU A 409 -34.83 -9.31 24.89
CA GLU A 409 -33.64 -9.93 24.28
C GLU A 409 -33.90 -11.42 24.01
N TYR A 410 -33.54 -11.89 22.82
CA TYR A 410 -33.78 -13.25 22.35
C TYR A 410 -32.49 -13.92 21.91
N ASN A 411 -32.31 -15.17 22.33
CA ASN A 411 -31.31 -16.07 21.76
C ASN A 411 -31.84 -16.69 20.47
N ILE A 412 -30.98 -16.80 19.44
CA ILE A 412 -31.30 -17.54 18.22
C ILE A 412 -30.73 -18.95 18.32
N ASN A 413 -31.61 -19.95 18.25
CA ASN A 413 -31.23 -21.35 18.23
C ASN A 413 -30.95 -21.83 16.80
N GLN A 414 -30.42 -23.05 16.68
CA GLN A 414 -29.96 -23.63 15.41
C GLN A 414 -30.97 -23.60 14.26
N LYS A 415 -32.28 -23.62 14.52
CA LYS A 415 -33.32 -23.60 13.47
C LYS A 415 -33.93 -22.22 13.23
N GLY A 416 -33.27 -21.16 13.69
CA GLY A 416 -33.81 -19.80 13.66
C GLY A 416 -34.98 -19.58 14.63
N THR A 417 -35.19 -20.47 15.61
CA THR A 417 -36.16 -20.27 16.69
C THR A 417 -35.59 -19.32 17.73
N LEU A 418 -36.44 -18.46 18.25
CA LEU A 418 -36.10 -17.42 19.22
C LEU A 418 -36.52 -17.87 20.62
N THR A 419 -35.67 -17.66 21.60
CA THR A 419 -35.99 -17.92 23.02
C THR A 419 -35.68 -16.66 23.81
N GLU A 420 -36.71 -16.09 24.44
CA GLU A 420 -36.56 -14.92 25.31
C GLU A 420 -35.55 -15.25 26.41
N LYS A 421 -34.54 -14.40 26.56
CA LYS A 421 -33.53 -14.53 27.59
C LYS A 421 -34.14 -14.03 28.89
N THR A 422 -34.55 -14.95 29.75
CA THR A 422 -34.96 -14.61 31.11
C THR A 422 -33.70 -14.23 31.89
N ASN A 423 -33.62 -12.98 32.33
CA ASN A 423 -32.61 -12.60 33.32
C ASN A 423 -32.81 -13.46 34.58
N PRO A 424 -31.74 -14.05 35.15
CA PRO A 424 -31.81 -14.70 36.46
C PRO A 424 -32.19 -13.70 37.56
#